data_AF-A0A925JQ42-F1
#
_entry.id   AF-A0A925JQ42-F1
#
_cell.length_a   1.000
_cell.length_b   1.000
_cell.length_c   1.000
_cell.angle_alpha   90.00
_cell.angle_beta   90.00
_cell.angle_gamma   90.00
#
_symmetry.space_group_name_H-M   'P 1'
#
loop_
_entity.id
_entity.type
_entity.pdbx_description
1 polymer ?
#
loop_
_entity_poly.entity_id
_entity_poly.type
_entity_poly.pdbx_seq_one_letter_code
_entity_poly.pdbx_strand_id
1 'polypeptide(L)'
;MKSRLLCTFAAAAALFGGTAAAAVNLPQLNIDKTQTTVSGLSSGGFMAAQLHVAYSATFKKGAGIVAGGPFYCAEGSITNATGRCMASPAGIPTSSLVTTTNNWASQGSIDPVVNLQSSKVYLFSGSIDSTVKTGVMDALKTYYNSFVPAANVVYKKDIAAEHAMITDDYGSGCSTKASPYINDCNFDLAGAMLAHFYGTLNPRNSGTLATGNFVEFNQSQFITGHGMAPTGWAYIPQACTAGTQCRVHVVLHGCQQNVTLVQQQYVRNTGYNRWADSNNLVMIYPQTSTQATNSCWDWWGYDNANYAKKAGPQMAAIKAMVDQVSAGGTTPPPAALPAPTGVATSSASASSMTVSWNAVTGAASYNVYRNASKTNALPVTATSYSDTGLAAATTYSWTVKAVDGNNAESVASAAAAGTTTGTPPPAATCYTASNYAHTMAGRAYVLGGYTYANGSAQYMGLWNIYTTTTLKMTAANYYVIGTCS
;
A
#
# COMPACT_ATOMS: atom_id res chain seq x y z
N MET A 1 -57.58 -43.85 26.21
CA MET A 1 -56.28 -43.85 25.51
C MET A 1 -55.84 -42.41 25.31
N LYS A 2 -54.63 -42.07 25.78
CA LYS A 2 -54.01 -40.74 25.71
C LYS A 2 -53.37 -40.53 24.32
N SER A 3 -53.61 -39.38 23.67
CA SER A 3 -52.70 -38.74 22.67
C SER A 3 -53.43 -37.57 22.01
N ARG A 4 -52.85 -36.43 21.61
CA ARG A 4 -51.62 -35.68 21.92
C ARG A 4 -51.93 -34.27 21.38
N LEU A 5 -51.67 -33.21 22.14
CA LEU A 5 -51.66 -31.83 21.64
C LEU A 5 -50.67 -31.72 20.48
N LEU A 6 -51.11 -31.24 19.32
CA LEU A 6 -50.20 -30.69 18.30
C LEU A 6 -49.98 -29.20 18.62
N CYS A 7 -48.80 -28.88 19.16
CA CYS A 7 -48.28 -27.51 19.16
C CYS A 7 -47.89 -27.13 17.73
N THR A 8 -48.58 -26.15 17.17
CA THR A 8 -48.16 -25.42 15.98
C THR A 8 -47.01 -24.48 16.33
N PHE A 9 -45.78 -24.85 15.96
CA PHE A 9 -44.66 -23.91 15.92
C PHE A 9 -44.74 -23.11 14.61
N ALA A 10 -45.17 -21.84 14.70
CA ALA A 10 -44.95 -20.87 13.64
C ALA A 10 -43.46 -20.47 13.65
N ALA A 11 -42.68 -21.00 12.71
CA ALA A 11 -41.32 -20.53 12.47
C ALA A 11 -41.41 -19.17 11.74
N ALA A 12 -41.18 -18.09 12.47
CA ALA A 12 -40.96 -16.78 11.88
C ALA A 12 -39.64 -16.82 11.10
N ALA A 13 -39.71 -16.85 9.77
CA ALA A 13 -38.56 -16.65 8.91
C ALA A 13 -38.11 -15.19 9.02
N ALA A 14 -37.09 -14.93 9.85
CA ALA A 14 -36.39 -13.66 9.85
C ALA A 14 -35.63 -13.55 8.52
N LEU A 15 -36.19 -12.79 7.58
CA LEU A 15 -35.50 -12.31 6.39
C LEU A 15 -34.38 -11.36 6.83
N PHE A 16 -33.18 -11.90 7.06
CA PHE A 16 -31.97 -11.09 7.08
C PHE A 16 -31.67 -10.65 5.65
N GLY A 17 -32.29 -9.55 5.24
CA GLY A 17 -31.86 -8.78 4.07
C GLY A 17 -30.49 -8.17 4.35
N GLY A 18 -29.42 -8.94 4.12
CA GLY A 18 -28.08 -8.39 4.05
C GLY A 18 -28.03 -7.40 2.88
N THR A 19 -27.81 -6.13 3.17
CA THR A 19 -27.55 -5.13 2.13
C THR A 19 -26.26 -5.54 1.41
N ALA A 20 -26.37 -5.94 0.15
CA ALA A 20 -25.19 -6.13 -0.70
C ALA A 20 -24.40 -4.82 -0.71
N ALA A 21 -23.18 -4.84 -0.17
CA ALA A 21 -22.31 -3.67 -0.18
C ALA A 21 -22.05 -3.30 -1.65
N ALA A 22 -22.28 -2.04 -2.00
CA ALA A 22 -22.01 -1.56 -3.35
C ALA A 22 -20.51 -1.70 -3.69
N ALA A 23 -20.21 -2.07 -4.93
CA ALA A 23 -18.84 -2.17 -5.41
C ALA A 23 -18.09 -0.84 -5.22
N VAL A 24 -16.90 -0.91 -4.63
CA VAL A 24 -16.10 0.28 -4.29
C VAL A 24 -15.18 0.68 -5.44
N ASN A 25 -14.54 1.85 -5.36
CA ASN A 25 -13.44 2.14 -6.28
C ASN A 25 -12.24 1.23 -5.96
N LEU A 26 -11.54 0.78 -7.01
CA LEU A 26 -10.30 0.04 -6.83
C LEU A 26 -9.28 0.99 -6.13
N PRO A 27 -8.78 0.63 -4.93
CA PRO A 27 -7.96 1.53 -4.14
C PRO A 27 -6.59 1.73 -4.78
N GLN A 28 -5.98 2.87 -4.49
CA GLN A 28 -4.60 3.16 -4.85
C GLN A 28 -3.68 2.72 -3.70
N LEU A 29 -2.69 1.87 -3.99
CA LEU A 29 -1.81 1.25 -3.00
C LEU A 29 -0.34 1.50 -3.34
N ASN A 30 0.54 1.36 -2.33
CA ASN A 30 1.99 1.39 -2.49
C ASN A 30 2.47 0.10 -3.18
N ILE A 31 2.46 0.07 -4.52
CA ILE A 31 2.85 -1.10 -5.32
C ILE A 31 4.21 -0.88 -5.97
N ASP A 32 5.13 -1.83 -5.80
CA ASP A 32 6.34 -1.93 -6.63
C ASP A 32 5.95 -2.43 -8.03
N LYS A 33 5.81 -1.47 -8.95
CA LYS A 33 5.43 -1.70 -10.35
C LYS A 33 6.40 -2.64 -11.07
N THR A 34 7.67 -2.73 -10.64
CA THR A 34 8.67 -3.61 -11.27
C THR A 34 8.44 -5.09 -11.00
N GLN A 35 7.61 -5.42 -9.99
CA GLN A 35 7.29 -6.78 -9.57
C GLN A 35 5.93 -7.27 -10.06
N THR A 36 5.28 -6.53 -10.96
CA THR A 36 3.96 -6.85 -11.49
C THR A 36 3.99 -8.10 -12.38
N THR A 37 3.08 -9.02 -12.12
CA THR A 37 2.92 -10.28 -12.90
C THR A 37 1.46 -10.52 -13.28
N VAL A 38 1.22 -11.44 -14.21
CA VAL A 38 -0.12 -11.89 -14.62
C VAL A 38 -0.17 -13.40 -14.80
N SER A 39 -1.29 -14.04 -14.50
CA SER A 39 -1.52 -15.43 -14.88
C SER A 39 -2.97 -15.69 -15.27
N GLY A 40 -3.23 -16.83 -15.91
CA GLY A 40 -4.59 -17.25 -16.17
C GLY A 40 -4.74 -18.65 -16.75
N LEU A 41 -5.98 -19.14 -16.72
CA LEU A 41 -6.39 -20.42 -17.28
C LEU A 41 -7.09 -20.24 -18.63
N SER A 42 -6.87 -21.13 -19.60
CA SER A 42 -7.69 -21.22 -20.82
C SER A 42 -7.66 -19.91 -21.61
N SER A 43 -8.81 -19.31 -21.95
CA SER A 43 -8.87 -17.96 -22.53
C SER A 43 -8.18 -16.90 -21.65
N GLY A 44 -8.21 -17.03 -20.32
CA GLY A 44 -7.42 -16.22 -19.39
C GLY A 44 -5.92 -16.48 -19.50
N GLY A 45 -5.51 -17.69 -19.85
CA GLY A 45 -4.12 -18.04 -20.18
C GLY A 45 -3.66 -17.40 -21.49
N PHE A 46 -4.48 -17.44 -22.53
CA PHE A 46 -4.22 -16.68 -23.76
C PHE A 46 -4.15 -15.17 -23.47
N MET A 47 -5.10 -14.63 -22.70
CA MET A 47 -5.09 -13.22 -22.31
C MET A 47 -3.86 -12.85 -21.47
N ALA A 48 -3.41 -13.72 -20.56
CA ALA A 48 -2.18 -13.51 -19.81
C ALA A 48 -0.95 -13.44 -20.72
N ALA A 49 -0.89 -14.28 -21.76
CA ALA A 49 0.17 -14.20 -22.78
C ALA A 49 0.07 -12.89 -23.59
N GLN A 50 -1.14 -12.46 -23.96
CA GLN A 50 -1.38 -11.19 -24.64
C GLN A 50 -0.96 -9.99 -23.80
N LEU A 51 -1.37 -9.92 -22.53
CA LEU A 51 -0.98 -8.85 -21.61
C LEU A 51 0.53 -8.82 -21.40
N HIS A 52 1.15 -9.98 -21.17
CA HIS A 52 2.58 -10.06 -20.94
C HIS A 52 3.39 -9.57 -22.15
N VAL A 53 2.98 -9.89 -23.37
CA VAL A 53 3.68 -9.44 -24.59
C VAL A 53 3.33 -7.99 -24.92
N ALA A 54 2.04 -7.63 -24.94
CA ALA A 54 1.57 -6.32 -25.35
C ALA A 54 1.94 -5.20 -24.38
N TYR A 55 1.93 -5.50 -23.08
CA TYR A 55 2.24 -4.61 -21.97
C TYR A 55 3.42 -5.13 -21.14
N SER A 56 4.47 -5.63 -21.80
CA SER A 56 5.66 -6.19 -21.15
C SER A 56 6.40 -5.22 -20.23
N ALA A 57 6.25 -3.90 -20.43
CA ALA A 57 6.77 -2.90 -19.49
C ALA A 57 6.00 -2.87 -18.16
N THR A 58 4.71 -3.22 -18.21
CA THR A 58 3.86 -3.35 -17.01
C THR A 58 4.07 -4.69 -16.34
N PHE A 59 3.87 -5.80 -17.06
CA PHE A 59 4.02 -7.15 -16.52
C PHE A 59 5.48 -7.62 -16.55
N LYS A 60 6.37 -6.73 -16.12
CA LYS A 60 7.83 -6.84 -16.27
C LYS A 60 8.40 -8.06 -15.57
N LYS A 61 7.76 -8.50 -14.47
CA LYS A 61 8.30 -9.57 -13.65
C LYS A 61 8.04 -10.94 -14.26
N GLY A 62 6.93 -11.12 -14.98
CA GLY A 62 6.62 -12.42 -15.53
C GLY A 62 5.14 -12.73 -15.76
N ALA A 63 4.91 -13.91 -16.34
CA ALA A 63 3.58 -14.42 -16.58
C ALA A 63 3.44 -15.93 -16.37
N GLY A 64 2.27 -16.35 -15.90
CA GLY A 64 1.88 -17.75 -15.71
C GLY A 64 0.78 -18.16 -16.67
N ILE A 65 1.04 -19.11 -17.56
CA ILE A 65 0.06 -19.52 -18.59
C ILE A 65 -0.37 -20.96 -18.31
N VAL A 66 -1.65 -21.15 -17.99
CA VAL A 66 -2.25 -22.45 -17.68
C VAL A 66 -3.20 -22.83 -18.82
N ALA A 67 -2.88 -23.89 -19.56
CA ALA A 67 -3.70 -24.36 -20.69
C ALA A 67 -4.14 -23.24 -21.65
N GLY A 68 -3.23 -22.31 -21.96
CA GLY A 68 -3.43 -21.22 -22.93
C GLY A 68 -2.69 -21.50 -24.25
N GLY A 69 -2.07 -20.49 -24.84
CA GLY A 69 -1.27 -20.70 -26.05
C GLY A 69 -0.51 -19.47 -26.53
N PRO A 70 0.18 -19.58 -27.68
CA PRO A 70 1.02 -18.52 -28.24
C PRO A 70 0.28 -17.19 -28.39
N PHE A 71 1.02 -16.10 -28.19
CA PHE A 71 0.55 -14.76 -28.51
C PHE A 71 0.04 -14.70 -29.95
N TYR A 72 -1.16 -14.14 -30.15
CA TYR A 72 -1.80 -13.99 -31.45
C TYR A 72 -2.03 -15.32 -32.22
N CYS A 73 -2.06 -16.47 -31.53
CA CYS A 73 -2.19 -17.79 -32.17
C CYS A 73 -3.38 -17.88 -33.14
N ALA A 74 -4.53 -17.32 -32.75
CA ALA A 74 -5.76 -17.37 -33.54
C ALA A 74 -5.69 -16.49 -34.81
N GLU A 75 -4.81 -15.50 -34.87
CA GLU A 75 -4.68 -14.58 -36.01
C GLU A 75 -6.01 -13.93 -36.44
N GLY A 76 -6.93 -13.69 -35.49
CA GLY A 76 -8.24 -13.12 -35.79
C GLY A 76 -9.26 -14.12 -36.39
N SER A 77 -8.99 -15.43 -36.31
CA SER A 77 -9.79 -16.48 -36.95
C SER A 77 -10.29 -17.50 -35.94
N ILE A 78 -11.62 -17.69 -35.89
CA ILE A 78 -12.25 -18.74 -35.06
C ILE A 78 -11.82 -20.15 -35.48
N THR A 79 -11.53 -20.37 -36.76
CA THR A 79 -11.04 -21.65 -37.27
C THR A 79 -9.67 -21.97 -36.72
N ASN A 80 -8.77 -20.97 -36.68
CA ASN A 80 -7.46 -21.14 -36.06
C ASN A 80 -7.58 -21.29 -34.54
N ALA A 81 -8.45 -20.51 -33.90
CA ALA A 81 -8.72 -20.56 -32.47
C ALA A 81 -9.13 -21.97 -32.03
N THR A 82 -10.24 -22.47 -32.58
CA THR A 82 -10.82 -23.77 -32.23
C THR A 82 -10.03 -24.97 -32.80
N GLY A 83 -9.33 -24.77 -33.91
CA GLY A 83 -8.47 -25.76 -34.53
C GLY A 83 -7.08 -25.79 -33.90
N ARG A 84 -6.11 -25.16 -34.56
CA ARG A 84 -4.68 -25.28 -34.19
C ARG A 84 -4.32 -24.68 -32.84
N CYS A 85 -5.10 -23.75 -32.30
CA CYS A 85 -4.83 -23.17 -30.98
C CYS A 85 -5.56 -23.91 -29.84
N MET A 86 -6.30 -24.98 -30.12
CA MET A 86 -7.01 -25.77 -29.11
C MET A 86 -6.94 -27.28 -29.40
N ALA A 87 -7.72 -27.75 -30.38
CA ALA A 87 -7.99 -29.17 -30.58
C ALA A 87 -6.96 -29.90 -31.44
N SER A 88 -6.22 -29.21 -32.32
CA SER A 88 -5.33 -29.83 -33.32
C SER A 88 -4.03 -29.03 -33.50
N PRO A 89 -3.11 -29.03 -32.51
CA PRO A 89 -1.94 -28.14 -32.48
C PRO A 89 -0.91 -28.32 -33.61
N ALA A 90 -1.12 -29.26 -34.53
CA ALA A 90 -0.32 -29.35 -35.73
C ALA A 90 -0.44 -28.04 -36.54
N GLY A 91 0.70 -27.48 -36.96
CA GLY A 91 0.74 -26.32 -37.84
C GLY A 91 0.54 -24.95 -37.16
N ILE A 92 0.72 -24.83 -35.84
CA ILE A 92 0.87 -23.51 -35.19
C ILE A 92 2.13 -22.82 -35.75
N PRO A 93 2.03 -21.65 -36.40
CA PRO A 93 3.14 -21.03 -37.12
C PRO A 93 4.00 -20.16 -36.20
N THR A 94 4.70 -20.76 -35.22
CA THR A 94 5.44 -20.02 -34.18
C THR A 94 6.42 -18.98 -34.74
N SER A 95 7.12 -19.30 -35.84
CA SER A 95 8.03 -18.36 -36.52
C SER A 95 7.31 -17.13 -37.06
N SER A 96 6.15 -17.30 -37.71
CA SER A 96 5.32 -16.18 -38.18
C SER A 96 4.78 -15.35 -37.00
N LEU A 97 4.37 -15.99 -35.90
CA LEU A 97 3.90 -15.28 -34.70
C LEU A 97 5.03 -14.44 -34.06
N VAL A 98 6.26 -14.95 -34.04
CA VAL A 98 7.45 -14.21 -33.60
C VAL A 98 7.72 -13.01 -34.51
N THR A 99 7.65 -13.19 -35.84
CA THR A 99 7.79 -12.09 -36.81
C THR A 99 6.72 -11.01 -36.59
N THR A 100 5.45 -11.41 -36.45
CA THR A 100 4.35 -10.48 -36.16
C THR A 100 4.58 -9.71 -34.86
N THR A 101 5.05 -10.39 -33.81
CA THR A 101 5.39 -9.75 -32.53
C THR A 101 6.47 -8.68 -32.71
N ASN A 102 7.59 -9.01 -33.38
CA ASN A 102 8.66 -8.04 -33.62
C ASN A 102 8.18 -6.83 -34.44
N ASN A 103 7.36 -7.06 -35.47
CA ASN A 103 6.80 -5.99 -36.29
C ASN A 103 5.86 -5.08 -35.49
N TRP A 104 5.00 -5.64 -34.64
CA TRP A 104 4.11 -4.82 -33.81
C TRP A 104 4.87 -4.05 -32.73
N ALA A 105 5.97 -4.61 -32.21
CA ALA A 105 6.85 -3.92 -31.27
C ALA A 105 7.57 -2.75 -31.94
N SER A 106 8.10 -2.92 -33.16
CA SER A 106 8.75 -1.82 -33.90
C SER A 106 7.76 -0.72 -34.30
N GLN A 107 6.49 -1.05 -34.45
CA GLN A 107 5.40 -0.11 -34.72
C GLN A 107 4.83 0.56 -33.46
N GLY A 108 5.27 0.17 -32.26
CA GLY A 108 4.74 0.67 -30.99
C GLY A 108 3.31 0.20 -30.63
N SER A 109 2.75 -0.74 -31.40
CA SER A 109 1.42 -1.34 -31.14
C SER A 109 1.43 -2.27 -29.91
N ILE A 110 2.62 -2.77 -29.56
CA ILE A 110 2.94 -3.47 -28.32
C ILE A 110 4.25 -2.89 -27.74
N ASP A 111 4.58 -3.25 -26.50
CA ASP A 111 5.85 -2.89 -25.90
C ASP A 111 7.06 -3.53 -26.61
N PRO A 112 8.27 -2.94 -26.50
CA PRO A 112 9.50 -3.52 -27.02
C PRO A 112 9.74 -4.94 -26.48
N VAL A 113 10.07 -5.88 -27.37
CA VAL A 113 10.32 -7.30 -27.00
C VAL A 113 11.50 -7.48 -26.05
N VAL A 114 12.44 -6.51 -25.98
CA VAL A 114 13.56 -6.53 -25.03
C VAL A 114 13.09 -6.56 -23.56
N ASN A 115 11.92 -6.02 -23.27
CA ASN A 115 11.34 -6.05 -21.93
C ASN A 115 11.06 -7.48 -21.44
N LEU A 116 10.84 -8.43 -22.36
CA LEU A 116 10.57 -9.83 -22.04
C LEU A 116 11.84 -10.59 -21.58
N GLN A 117 13.04 -10.09 -21.87
CA GLN A 117 14.28 -10.82 -21.60
C GLN A 117 14.53 -11.04 -20.10
N SER A 118 14.05 -10.13 -19.24
CA SER A 118 14.14 -10.26 -17.79
C SER A 118 12.96 -11.01 -17.15
N SER A 119 11.90 -11.28 -17.90
CA SER A 119 10.68 -11.88 -17.39
C SER A 119 10.87 -13.33 -16.96
N LYS A 120 10.14 -13.75 -15.94
CA LYS A 120 9.98 -15.15 -15.52
C LYS A 120 8.67 -15.71 -16.09
N VAL A 121 8.74 -16.80 -16.85
CA VAL A 121 7.55 -17.43 -17.45
C VAL A 121 7.33 -18.80 -16.83
N TYR A 122 6.11 -19.06 -16.37
CA TYR A 122 5.69 -20.37 -15.92
C TYR A 122 4.58 -20.90 -16.82
N LEU A 123 4.76 -22.10 -17.35
CA LEU A 123 3.80 -22.76 -18.24
C LEU A 123 3.26 -24.00 -17.55
N PHE A 124 1.95 -24.20 -17.63
CA PHE A 124 1.31 -25.43 -17.18
C PHE A 124 0.41 -26.01 -18.27
N SER A 125 0.52 -27.32 -18.52
CA SER A 125 -0.43 -28.07 -19.32
C SER A 125 -0.75 -29.40 -18.64
N GLY A 126 -2.03 -29.74 -18.51
CA GLY A 126 -2.43 -31.07 -18.09
C GLY A 126 -2.12 -32.08 -19.21
N SER A 127 -1.51 -33.22 -18.87
CA SER A 127 -1.10 -34.22 -19.87
C SER A 127 -2.29 -34.93 -20.54
N ILE A 128 -3.49 -34.78 -19.99
CA ILE A 128 -4.75 -35.31 -20.52
C ILE A 128 -5.75 -34.20 -20.85
N ASP A 129 -5.31 -32.94 -20.94
CA ASP A 129 -6.16 -31.81 -21.32
C ASP A 129 -6.75 -32.03 -22.72
N SER A 130 -8.07 -32.23 -22.77
CA SER A 130 -8.80 -32.52 -24.01
C SER A 130 -9.30 -31.26 -24.74
N THR A 131 -9.11 -30.08 -24.16
CA THR A 131 -9.65 -28.81 -24.68
C THR A 131 -8.55 -27.95 -25.31
N VAL A 132 -7.49 -27.69 -24.56
CA VAL A 132 -6.29 -27.02 -25.05
C VAL A 132 -5.15 -28.03 -24.97
N LYS A 133 -4.97 -28.79 -26.04
CA LYS A 133 -4.04 -29.91 -26.06
C LYS A 133 -2.62 -29.44 -25.77
N THR A 134 -1.84 -30.28 -25.10
CA THR A 134 -0.46 -29.99 -24.67
C THR A 134 0.45 -29.47 -25.80
N GLY A 135 0.23 -29.88 -27.05
CA GLY A 135 0.98 -29.36 -28.20
C GLY A 135 0.84 -27.84 -28.42
N VAL A 136 -0.27 -27.22 -27.99
CA VAL A 136 -0.44 -25.76 -28.01
C VAL A 136 0.53 -25.10 -27.03
N MET A 137 0.64 -25.66 -25.83
CA MET A 137 1.55 -25.17 -24.79
C MET A 137 3.03 -25.47 -25.11
N ASP A 138 3.30 -26.58 -25.84
CA ASP A 138 4.62 -26.85 -26.41
C ASP A 138 5.01 -25.76 -27.44
N ALA A 139 4.08 -25.36 -28.31
CA ALA A 139 4.28 -24.25 -29.24
C ALA A 139 4.46 -22.90 -28.53
N LEU A 140 3.74 -22.67 -27.42
CA LEU A 140 3.90 -21.48 -26.59
C LEU A 140 5.30 -21.42 -25.95
N LYS A 141 5.83 -22.55 -25.47
CA LYS A 141 7.22 -22.61 -24.96
C LYS A 141 8.21 -22.22 -26.07
N THR A 142 8.04 -22.77 -27.28
CA THR A 142 8.88 -22.41 -28.44
C THR A 142 8.78 -20.92 -28.77
N TYR A 143 7.57 -20.34 -28.74
CA TYR A 143 7.36 -18.91 -28.92
C TYR A 143 8.10 -18.09 -27.84
N TYR A 144 7.90 -18.39 -26.55
CA TYR A 144 8.55 -17.65 -25.46
C TYR A 144 10.07 -17.75 -25.50
N ASN A 145 10.63 -18.89 -25.84
CA ASN A 145 12.09 -19.07 -25.96
C ASN A 145 12.73 -18.19 -27.06
N SER A 146 11.93 -17.56 -27.93
CA SER A 146 12.42 -16.56 -28.90
C SER A 146 12.68 -15.19 -28.27
N PHE A 147 12.15 -14.92 -27.07
CA PHE A 147 12.21 -13.60 -26.40
C PHE A 147 12.70 -13.67 -24.96
N VAL A 148 12.45 -14.79 -24.29
CA VAL A 148 12.76 -15.05 -22.89
C VAL A 148 13.85 -16.12 -22.82
N PRO A 149 14.94 -15.91 -22.06
CA PRO A 149 15.96 -16.94 -21.86
C PRO A 149 15.34 -18.23 -21.32
N ALA A 150 15.75 -19.38 -21.86
CA ALA A 150 15.20 -20.69 -21.46
C ALA A 150 15.31 -20.94 -19.94
N ALA A 151 16.35 -20.41 -19.27
CA ALA A 151 16.53 -20.50 -17.82
C ALA A 151 15.44 -19.76 -17.01
N ASN A 152 14.71 -18.85 -17.64
CA ASN A 152 13.59 -18.11 -17.04
C ASN A 152 12.22 -18.74 -17.37
N VAL A 153 12.18 -19.82 -18.16
CA VAL A 153 10.94 -20.50 -18.58
C VAL A 153 10.82 -21.85 -17.90
N VAL A 154 9.87 -21.99 -16.98
CA VAL A 154 9.48 -23.29 -16.40
C VAL A 154 8.27 -23.83 -17.15
N TYR A 155 8.25 -25.14 -17.40
CA TYR A 155 7.11 -25.81 -18.02
C TYR A 155 6.78 -27.13 -17.33
N LYS A 156 5.65 -27.12 -16.62
CA LYS A 156 5.09 -28.28 -15.92
C LYS A 156 4.03 -28.93 -16.82
N LYS A 157 4.24 -30.19 -17.22
CA LYS A 157 3.32 -30.91 -18.13
C LYS A 157 3.15 -32.41 -17.86
N ASP A 158 3.62 -32.85 -16.71
CA ASP A 158 3.72 -34.24 -16.27
C ASP A 158 2.60 -34.63 -15.29
N ILE A 159 1.61 -33.74 -15.08
CA ILE A 159 0.44 -34.00 -14.25
C ILE A 159 -0.73 -34.41 -15.16
N ALA A 160 -1.35 -35.56 -14.88
CA ALA A 160 -2.54 -36.06 -15.56
C ALA A 160 -3.80 -35.29 -15.15
N ALA A 161 -3.81 -34.00 -15.48
CA ALA A 161 -4.92 -33.08 -15.28
C ALA A 161 -5.72 -32.89 -16.56
N GLU A 162 -7.05 -32.84 -16.43
CA GLU A 162 -7.94 -32.32 -17.47
C GLU A 162 -7.96 -30.78 -17.48
N HIS A 163 -8.72 -30.18 -18.40
CA HIS A 163 -8.80 -28.73 -18.60
C HIS A 163 -9.43 -27.98 -17.40
N ALA A 164 -8.58 -27.59 -16.44
CA ALA A 164 -8.96 -26.89 -15.22
C ALA A 164 -7.80 -26.07 -14.64
N MET A 165 -8.12 -25.11 -13.77
CA MET A 165 -7.14 -24.55 -12.84
C MET A 165 -6.90 -25.58 -11.76
N ILE A 166 -5.65 -25.88 -11.46
CA ILE A 166 -5.28 -26.99 -10.61
C ILE A 166 -4.74 -26.48 -9.28
N THR A 167 -5.16 -27.15 -8.22
CA THR A 167 -4.84 -26.84 -6.83
C THR A 167 -4.37 -28.10 -6.12
N ASP A 168 -4.00 -27.96 -4.86
CA ASP A 168 -3.61 -29.06 -4.00
C ASP A 168 -4.65 -29.45 -2.93
N ASP A 169 -5.78 -28.73 -2.87
CA ASP A 169 -6.76 -28.93 -1.80
C ASP A 169 -8.20 -28.50 -2.10
N TYR A 170 -8.51 -28.12 -3.35
CA TYR A 170 -9.85 -27.70 -3.73
C TYR A 170 -10.22 -28.05 -5.17
N GLY A 171 -11.45 -28.53 -5.34
CA GLY A 171 -12.08 -28.70 -6.66
C GLY A 171 -12.47 -30.14 -6.93
N SER A 172 -12.77 -30.43 -8.19
CA SER A 172 -13.06 -31.79 -8.64
C SER A 172 -11.78 -32.62 -8.75
N GLY A 173 -11.89 -33.93 -8.94
CA GLY A 173 -10.72 -34.77 -9.16
C GLY A 173 -9.95 -34.35 -10.42
N CYS A 174 -8.62 -34.51 -10.40
CA CYS A 174 -7.69 -34.04 -11.43
C CYS A 174 -8.09 -34.34 -12.88
N SER A 175 -8.69 -35.51 -13.15
CA SER A 175 -9.16 -35.94 -14.48
C SER A 175 -10.54 -35.42 -14.88
N THR A 176 -11.11 -34.47 -14.13
CA THR A 176 -12.47 -33.96 -14.36
C THR A 176 -12.45 -32.73 -15.25
N LYS A 177 -13.30 -32.71 -16.29
CA LYS A 177 -13.58 -31.52 -17.09
C LYS A 177 -15.03 -31.07 -16.89
N ALA A 178 -15.27 -30.33 -15.81
CA ALA A 178 -16.59 -29.81 -15.47
C ALA A 178 -16.47 -28.51 -14.69
N SER A 179 -17.53 -27.71 -14.69
CA SER A 179 -17.67 -26.54 -13.81
C SER A 179 -17.40 -26.92 -12.35
N PRO A 180 -16.63 -26.12 -11.58
CA PRO A 180 -16.15 -24.77 -11.89
C PRO A 180 -14.85 -24.72 -12.70
N TYR A 181 -14.37 -25.84 -13.24
CA TYR A 181 -13.05 -26.00 -13.87
C TYR A 181 -11.90 -25.63 -12.93
N ILE A 182 -12.05 -26.07 -11.68
CA ILE A 182 -11.02 -26.05 -10.64
C ILE A 182 -10.90 -27.48 -10.13
N ASN A 183 -9.69 -28.03 -10.18
CA ASN A 183 -9.42 -29.41 -9.81
C ASN A 183 -8.38 -29.51 -8.70
N ASP A 184 -8.61 -30.42 -7.76
CA ASP A 184 -7.58 -30.87 -6.83
C ASP A 184 -6.73 -31.95 -7.52
N CYS A 185 -5.48 -31.59 -7.78
CA CYS A 185 -4.47 -32.45 -8.37
C CYS A 185 -3.31 -32.72 -7.40
N ASN A 186 -3.47 -32.42 -6.11
CA ASN A 186 -2.41 -32.48 -5.12
C ASN A 186 -1.15 -31.70 -5.57
N PHE A 187 -1.33 -30.57 -6.26
CA PHE A 187 -0.25 -29.73 -6.75
C PHE A 187 -0.59 -28.24 -6.63
N ASP A 188 0.17 -27.53 -5.81
CA ASP A 188 -0.01 -26.09 -5.59
C ASP A 188 0.55 -25.29 -6.78
N LEU A 189 -0.23 -25.21 -7.86
CA LEU A 189 0.18 -24.49 -9.07
C LEU A 189 0.34 -22.99 -8.82
N ALA A 190 -0.55 -22.37 -8.04
CA ALA A 190 -0.47 -20.96 -7.71
C ALA A 190 0.85 -20.66 -6.98
N GLY A 191 1.18 -21.44 -5.94
CA GLY A 191 2.44 -21.33 -5.21
C GLY A 191 3.65 -21.55 -6.11
N ALA A 192 3.62 -22.57 -6.97
CA ALA A 192 4.72 -22.85 -7.89
C ALA A 192 4.98 -21.70 -8.87
N MET A 193 3.93 -21.08 -9.43
CA MET A 193 4.05 -19.91 -10.29
C MET A 193 4.61 -18.70 -9.53
N LEU A 194 4.03 -18.39 -8.37
CA LEU A 194 4.46 -17.25 -7.56
C LEU A 194 5.92 -17.40 -7.09
N ALA A 195 6.33 -18.60 -6.68
CA ALA A 195 7.72 -18.87 -6.29
C ALA A 195 8.69 -18.74 -7.48
N HIS A 196 8.30 -19.16 -8.68
CA HIS A 196 9.12 -18.95 -9.89
C HIS A 196 9.31 -17.46 -10.20
N PHE A 197 8.27 -16.64 -10.03
CA PHE A 197 8.37 -15.21 -10.24
C PHE A 197 9.24 -14.55 -9.16
N TYR A 198 8.93 -14.79 -7.89
CA TYR A 198 9.43 -13.99 -6.79
C TYR A 198 10.60 -14.61 -6.02
N GLY A 199 10.97 -15.84 -6.32
CA GLY A 199 11.96 -16.60 -5.57
C GLY A 199 11.36 -17.20 -4.31
N THR A 200 12.13 -17.18 -3.21
CA THR A 200 11.66 -17.71 -1.93
C THR A 200 10.52 -16.84 -1.38
N LEU A 201 9.41 -17.49 -1.02
CA LEU A 201 8.23 -16.87 -0.42
C LEU A 201 8.07 -17.33 1.02
N ASN A 202 7.44 -16.50 1.85
CA ASN A 202 6.95 -16.92 3.17
C ASN A 202 5.91 -18.03 2.98
N PRO A 203 5.82 -19.00 3.91
CA PRO A 203 4.79 -20.03 3.87
C PRO A 203 3.40 -19.41 3.70
N ARG A 204 2.57 -20.01 2.84
CA ARG A 204 1.19 -19.57 2.64
C ARG A 204 0.38 -19.64 3.93
N ASN A 205 -0.59 -18.76 4.09
CA ASN A 205 -1.51 -18.79 5.23
C ASN A 205 -2.31 -20.12 5.26
N SER A 206 -2.24 -20.85 6.37
CA SER A 206 -2.97 -22.10 6.61
C SER A 206 -4.30 -21.93 7.34
N GLY A 207 -4.59 -20.72 7.85
CA GLY A 207 -5.82 -20.35 8.52
C GLY A 207 -6.87 -19.74 7.58
N THR A 208 -7.96 -19.25 8.18
CA THR A 208 -9.04 -18.58 7.46
C THR A 208 -8.62 -17.20 7.00
N LEU A 209 -8.76 -16.92 5.70
CA LEU A 209 -8.50 -15.59 5.14
C LEU A 209 -9.59 -14.60 5.58
N ALA A 210 -9.19 -13.42 6.01
CA ALA A 210 -10.11 -12.38 6.43
C ALA A 210 -11.05 -11.97 5.29
N THR A 211 -12.36 -11.98 5.54
CA THR A 211 -13.38 -11.64 4.53
C THR A 211 -13.24 -10.20 4.04
N GLY A 212 -12.82 -9.28 4.92
CA GLY A 212 -12.56 -7.87 4.59
C GLY A 212 -11.41 -7.64 3.60
N ASN A 213 -10.56 -8.63 3.36
CA ASN A 213 -9.50 -8.54 2.36
C ASN A 213 -10.02 -8.77 0.94
N PHE A 214 -11.22 -9.34 0.77
CA PHE A 214 -11.87 -9.50 -0.53
C PHE A 214 -12.67 -8.24 -0.88
N VAL A 215 -12.25 -7.55 -1.92
CA VAL A 215 -12.83 -6.27 -2.35
C VAL A 215 -13.51 -6.46 -3.71
N GLU A 216 -14.82 -6.30 -3.76
CA GLU A 216 -15.52 -6.12 -5.03
C GLU A 216 -15.40 -4.66 -5.47
N PHE A 217 -14.84 -4.42 -6.66
CA PHE A 217 -14.60 -3.08 -7.17
C PHE A 217 -15.37 -2.80 -8.45
N ASN A 218 -15.73 -1.52 -8.65
CA ASN A 218 -16.34 -1.04 -9.87
C ASN A 218 -15.32 -1.09 -11.01
N GLN A 219 -15.47 -2.08 -11.87
CA GLN A 219 -14.63 -2.30 -13.03
C GLN A 219 -15.11 -1.49 -14.26
N SER A 220 -16.37 -1.04 -14.27
CA SER A 220 -16.97 -0.26 -15.37
C SER A 220 -16.17 0.99 -15.73
N GLN A 221 -15.51 1.61 -14.75
CA GLN A 221 -14.69 2.82 -14.96
C GLN A 221 -13.49 2.60 -15.87
N PHE A 222 -13.07 1.35 -16.11
CA PHE A 222 -11.92 1.00 -16.94
C PHE A 222 -12.31 0.46 -18.33
N ILE A 223 -13.61 0.23 -18.57
CA ILE A 223 -14.08 -0.48 -19.76
C ILE A 223 -14.48 0.52 -20.85
N THR A 224 -13.93 0.33 -22.04
CA THR A 224 -14.35 1.02 -23.28
C THR A 224 -14.69 -0.02 -24.34
N GLY A 225 -15.81 -0.73 -24.17
CA GLY A 225 -16.19 -1.85 -25.05
C GLY A 225 -17.16 -2.81 -24.36
N HIS A 226 -17.40 -3.98 -24.97
CA HIS A 226 -18.24 -5.01 -24.38
C HIS A 226 -17.42 -6.22 -23.88
N GLY A 227 -18.08 -7.24 -23.33
CA GLY A 227 -17.44 -8.49 -22.91
C GLY A 227 -16.82 -8.52 -21.51
N MET A 228 -16.74 -7.39 -20.82
CA MET A 228 -16.33 -7.31 -19.41
C MET A 228 -17.51 -7.03 -18.47
N ALA A 229 -17.47 -7.55 -17.25
CA ALA A 229 -18.50 -7.32 -16.24
C ALA A 229 -18.35 -5.94 -15.59
N PRO A 230 -19.42 -5.37 -15.02
CA PRO A 230 -19.37 -4.06 -14.38
C PRO A 230 -18.55 -4.05 -13.08
N THR A 231 -18.38 -5.21 -12.43
CA THR A 231 -17.59 -5.38 -11.21
C THR A 231 -16.48 -6.40 -11.41
N GLY A 232 -15.37 -6.17 -10.71
CA GLY A 232 -14.24 -7.08 -10.58
C GLY A 232 -13.96 -7.39 -9.11
N TRP A 233 -13.03 -8.32 -8.84
CA TRP A 233 -12.66 -8.67 -7.46
C TRP A 233 -11.17 -8.46 -7.23
N ALA A 234 -10.79 -8.10 -6.01
CA ALA A 234 -9.40 -8.05 -5.58
C ALA A 234 -9.26 -8.74 -4.22
N TYR A 235 -8.08 -9.31 -3.98
CA TYR A 235 -7.66 -9.71 -2.64
C TYR A 235 -6.51 -8.80 -2.21
N ILE A 236 -6.73 -8.03 -1.15
CA ILE A 236 -5.80 -7.01 -0.68
C ILE A 236 -5.43 -7.34 0.77
N PRO A 237 -4.21 -7.83 1.03
CA PRO A 237 -3.74 -8.07 2.39
C PRO A 237 -3.77 -6.80 3.24
N GLN A 238 -4.08 -6.93 4.53
CA GLN A 238 -4.19 -5.80 5.44
C GLN A 238 -2.90 -4.97 5.56
N ALA A 239 -1.74 -5.60 5.38
CA ALA A 239 -0.46 -4.89 5.34
C ALA A 239 -0.40 -3.88 4.17
N CYS A 240 -0.96 -4.24 3.02
CA CYS A 240 -0.98 -3.38 1.83
C CYS A 240 -1.94 -2.20 1.99
N THR A 241 -3.12 -2.41 2.60
CA THR A 241 -4.06 -1.32 2.92
C THR A 241 -3.50 -0.38 3.99
N ALA A 242 -2.63 -0.88 4.88
CA ALA A 242 -1.90 -0.09 5.87
C ALA A 242 -0.68 0.68 5.31
N GLY A 243 -0.40 0.60 4.00
CA GLY A 243 0.67 1.36 3.33
C GLY A 243 2.00 0.63 3.16
N THR A 244 2.09 -0.65 3.54
CA THR A 244 3.27 -1.48 3.24
C THR A 244 3.48 -1.55 1.73
N GLN A 245 4.74 -1.46 1.28
CA GLN A 245 5.03 -1.70 -0.13
C GLN A 245 4.69 -3.14 -0.49
N CYS A 246 3.79 -3.30 -1.44
CA CYS A 246 3.30 -4.58 -1.92
C CYS A 246 3.63 -4.77 -3.40
N ARG A 247 3.36 -5.98 -3.87
CA ARG A 247 3.44 -6.38 -5.28
C ARG A 247 2.03 -6.61 -5.79
N VAL A 248 1.83 -6.66 -7.11
CA VAL A 248 0.53 -7.00 -7.71
C VAL A 248 0.64 -8.17 -8.68
N HIS A 249 -0.33 -9.07 -8.60
CA HIS A 249 -0.52 -10.16 -9.55
C HIS A 249 -1.96 -10.12 -10.08
N VAL A 250 -2.10 -10.14 -11.40
CA VAL A 250 -3.40 -10.26 -12.07
C VAL A 250 -3.72 -11.73 -12.31
N VAL A 251 -4.90 -12.19 -11.94
CA VAL A 251 -5.36 -13.58 -12.09
C VAL A 251 -6.59 -13.62 -12.99
N LEU A 252 -6.48 -14.30 -14.13
CA LEU A 252 -7.49 -14.31 -15.17
C LEU A 252 -8.16 -15.68 -15.26
N HIS A 253 -9.46 -15.69 -14.98
CA HIS A 253 -10.30 -16.88 -15.11
C HIS A 253 -10.43 -17.33 -16.57
N GLY A 254 -10.74 -18.60 -16.80
CA GLY A 254 -11.03 -19.16 -18.11
C GLY A 254 -12.46 -18.90 -18.58
N CYS A 255 -12.82 -19.49 -19.72
CA CYS A 255 -14.20 -19.44 -20.21
C CYS A 255 -15.17 -20.04 -19.17
N GLN A 256 -16.37 -19.48 -19.07
CA GLN A 256 -17.41 -19.92 -18.14
C GLN A 256 -17.03 -19.90 -16.64
N GLN A 257 -15.97 -19.18 -16.25
CA GLN A 257 -15.50 -19.09 -14.86
C GLN A 257 -15.63 -17.68 -14.26
N ASN A 258 -16.39 -16.79 -14.91
CA ASN A 258 -16.71 -15.49 -14.33
C ASN A 258 -17.70 -15.65 -13.16
N VAL A 259 -17.75 -14.63 -12.31
CA VAL A 259 -18.52 -14.67 -11.05
C VAL A 259 -20.02 -14.94 -11.26
N THR A 260 -20.60 -14.54 -12.39
CA THR A 260 -22.00 -14.86 -12.72
C THR A 260 -22.25 -16.37 -12.86
N LEU A 261 -21.27 -17.14 -13.34
CA LEU A 261 -21.45 -18.57 -13.65
C LEU A 261 -20.95 -19.50 -12.55
N VAL A 262 -19.87 -19.12 -11.84
CA VAL A 262 -19.26 -19.97 -10.79
C VAL A 262 -19.20 -19.29 -9.42
N GLN A 263 -19.94 -18.20 -9.24
CA GLN A 263 -19.86 -17.37 -8.04
C GLN A 263 -18.40 -16.95 -7.78
N GLN A 264 -17.99 -16.81 -6.52
CA GLN A 264 -16.62 -16.43 -6.17
C GLN A 264 -15.65 -17.63 -6.13
N GLN A 265 -16.00 -18.80 -6.69
CA GLN A 265 -15.15 -19.99 -6.56
C GLN A 265 -13.76 -19.79 -7.18
N TYR A 266 -13.68 -19.16 -8.37
CA TYR A 266 -12.38 -18.87 -8.99
C TYR A 266 -11.57 -17.84 -8.19
N VAL A 267 -12.24 -16.80 -7.68
CA VAL A 267 -11.61 -15.75 -6.86
C VAL A 267 -11.06 -16.33 -5.56
N ARG A 268 -11.80 -17.24 -4.91
CA ARG A 268 -11.48 -17.71 -3.55
C ARG A 268 -10.58 -18.94 -3.53
N ASN A 269 -10.76 -19.85 -4.49
CA ASN A 269 -10.32 -21.24 -4.33
C ASN A 269 -9.27 -21.68 -5.36
N THR A 270 -8.59 -20.75 -6.01
CA THR A 270 -7.50 -21.04 -6.97
C THR A 270 -6.11 -21.04 -6.34
N GLY A 271 -6.02 -21.01 -5.00
CA GLY A 271 -4.78 -21.13 -4.24
C GLY A 271 -4.00 -19.82 -4.02
N TYR A 272 -4.17 -18.82 -4.89
CA TYR A 272 -3.38 -17.58 -4.84
C TYR A 272 -3.48 -16.80 -3.53
N ASN A 273 -4.68 -16.62 -2.97
CA ASN A 273 -4.90 -15.70 -1.85
C ASN A 273 -4.16 -16.09 -0.57
N ARG A 274 -3.95 -17.40 -0.34
CA ARG A 274 -3.20 -17.89 0.82
C ARG A 274 -1.72 -17.50 0.74
N TRP A 275 -1.16 -17.49 -0.46
CA TRP A 275 0.18 -16.96 -0.70
C TRP A 275 0.19 -15.44 -0.62
N ALA A 276 -0.83 -14.79 -1.18
CA ALA A 276 -1.00 -13.35 -1.19
C ALA A 276 -0.90 -12.74 0.22
N ASP A 277 -1.63 -13.34 1.16
CA ASP A 277 -1.81 -12.87 2.52
C ASP A 277 -0.51 -12.83 3.34
N SER A 278 0.40 -13.78 3.13
CA SER A 278 1.67 -13.86 3.85
C SER A 278 2.85 -13.22 3.10
N ASN A 279 2.64 -12.66 1.91
CA ASN A 279 3.71 -12.22 1.01
C ASN A 279 3.55 -10.81 0.43
N ASN A 280 2.75 -9.93 1.04
CA ASN A 280 2.56 -8.55 0.59
C ASN A 280 2.23 -8.48 -0.92
N LEU A 281 1.29 -9.31 -1.34
CA LEU A 281 0.94 -9.46 -2.75
C LEU A 281 -0.57 -9.23 -2.91
N VAL A 282 -0.91 -8.25 -3.73
CA VAL A 282 -2.29 -7.91 -4.09
C VAL A 282 -2.69 -8.75 -5.29
N MET A 283 -3.84 -9.41 -5.21
CA MET A 283 -4.40 -10.15 -6.34
C MET A 283 -5.53 -9.32 -6.96
N ILE A 284 -5.50 -9.14 -8.28
CA ILE A 284 -6.64 -8.58 -9.02
C ILE A 284 -7.26 -9.70 -9.85
N TYR A 285 -8.58 -9.85 -9.77
CA TYR A 285 -9.40 -10.79 -10.50
C TYR A 285 -10.39 -10.02 -11.39
N PRO A 286 -9.94 -9.45 -12.53
CA PRO A 286 -10.83 -8.88 -13.53
C PRO A 286 -11.89 -9.90 -13.96
N GLN A 287 -13.09 -9.43 -14.30
CA GLN A 287 -14.21 -10.33 -14.67
C GLN A 287 -14.70 -10.06 -16.09
N THR A 288 -14.86 -11.13 -16.87
CA THR A 288 -15.66 -11.07 -18.10
C THR A 288 -17.15 -11.05 -17.78
N SER A 289 -17.98 -10.60 -18.71
CA SER A 289 -19.45 -10.70 -18.58
C SER A 289 -20.01 -11.86 -19.39
N THR A 290 -21.27 -12.20 -19.13
CA THR A 290 -22.03 -13.15 -19.95
C THR A 290 -22.28 -12.64 -21.39
N GLN A 291 -22.01 -11.36 -21.67
CA GLN A 291 -22.07 -10.80 -23.03
C GLN A 291 -20.82 -11.13 -23.85
N ALA A 292 -19.71 -11.55 -23.23
CA ALA A 292 -18.58 -12.10 -23.96
C ALA A 292 -18.93 -13.49 -24.53
N THR A 293 -18.37 -13.81 -25.69
CA THR A 293 -18.52 -15.14 -26.29
C THR A 293 -18.03 -16.21 -25.32
N ASN A 294 -18.93 -17.11 -24.90
CA ASN A 294 -18.71 -18.14 -23.88
C ASN A 294 -18.17 -17.61 -22.54
N SER A 295 -18.40 -16.33 -22.23
CA SER A 295 -17.80 -15.62 -21.07
C SER A 295 -16.27 -15.73 -21.04
N CYS A 296 -15.64 -15.90 -22.21
CA CYS A 296 -14.19 -15.94 -22.34
C CYS A 296 -13.59 -14.53 -22.37
N TRP A 297 -12.27 -14.44 -22.22
CA TRP A 297 -11.50 -13.27 -22.62
C TRP A 297 -11.36 -13.22 -24.15
N ASP A 298 -11.15 -12.04 -24.74
CA ASP A 298 -10.91 -11.90 -26.18
C ASP A 298 -9.48 -12.28 -26.55
N TRP A 299 -9.34 -13.47 -27.14
CA TRP A 299 -8.08 -14.03 -27.59
C TRP A 299 -8.07 -14.44 -29.07
N TRP A 300 -9.17 -14.17 -29.79
CA TRP A 300 -9.27 -14.47 -31.22
C TRP A 300 -9.93 -13.36 -32.03
N GLY A 301 -10.24 -12.21 -31.41
CA GLY A 301 -10.72 -11.00 -32.07
C GLY A 301 -12.23 -10.98 -32.26
N TYR A 302 -13.00 -11.64 -31.40
CA TYR A 302 -14.47 -11.63 -31.51
C TYR A 302 -15.09 -10.31 -31.04
N ASP A 303 -14.37 -9.56 -30.20
CA ASP A 303 -14.80 -8.28 -29.67
C ASP A 303 -14.10 -7.14 -30.43
N ASN A 304 -12.78 -7.24 -30.64
CA ASN A 304 -12.05 -6.19 -31.36
C ASN A 304 -10.89 -6.73 -32.21
N ALA A 305 -10.68 -6.16 -33.40
CA ALA A 305 -9.54 -6.51 -34.26
C ALA A 305 -8.16 -6.24 -33.62
N ASN A 306 -8.10 -5.35 -32.63
CA ASN A 306 -6.89 -5.04 -31.85
C ASN A 306 -6.75 -5.86 -30.56
N TYR A 307 -7.51 -6.95 -30.38
CA TYR A 307 -7.54 -7.76 -29.13
C TYR A 307 -6.18 -8.14 -28.55
N ALA A 308 -5.16 -8.34 -29.39
CA ALA A 308 -3.80 -8.69 -28.98
C ALA A 308 -2.81 -7.50 -28.94
N LYS A 309 -3.26 -6.27 -29.20
CA LYS A 309 -2.44 -5.03 -29.16
C LYS A 309 -2.83 -4.16 -27.97
N LYS A 310 -2.01 -3.17 -27.61
CA LYS A 310 -2.33 -2.23 -26.51
C LYS A 310 -3.70 -1.53 -26.67
N ALA A 311 -4.18 -1.34 -27.89
CA ALA A 311 -5.50 -0.76 -28.12
C ALA A 311 -6.68 -1.72 -27.89
N GLY A 312 -6.41 -3.01 -27.57
CA GLY A 312 -7.43 -4.00 -27.28
C GLY A 312 -8.21 -3.64 -26.01
N PRO A 313 -9.55 -3.48 -26.07
CA PRO A 313 -10.35 -2.95 -24.96
C PRO A 313 -10.18 -3.69 -23.64
N GLN A 314 -10.20 -5.03 -23.67
CA GLN A 314 -10.09 -5.83 -22.45
C GLN A 314 -8.69 -5.73 -21.82
N MET A 315 -7.63 -5.74 -22.64
CA MET A 315 -6.28 -5.56 -22.12
C MET A 315 -6.04 -4.16 -21.57
N ALA A 316 -6.53 -3.13 -22.27
CA ALA A 316 -6.45 -1.75 -21.82
C ALA A 316 -7.17 -1.56 -20.48
N ALA A 317 -8.35 -2.17 -20.30
CA ALA A 317 -9.08 -2.15 -19.05
C ALA A 317 -8.29 -2.81 -17.90
N ILE A 318 -7.74 -4.01 -18.12
CA ILE A 318 -6.93 -4.70 -17.11
C ILE A 318 -5.68 -3.89 -16.78
N LYS A 319 -5.01 -3.32 -17.78
CA LYS A 319 -3.86 -2.45 -17.59
C LYS A 319 -4.21 -1.23 -16.76
N ALA A 320 -5.37 -0.60 -17.00
CA ALA A 320 -5.85 0.54 -16.24
C ALA A 320 -6.17 0.17 -14.78
N MET A 321 -6.67 -1.04 -14.51
CA MET A 321 -6.83 -1.54 -13.13
C MET A 321 -5.47 -1.67 -12.43
N VAL A 322 -4.46 -2.19 -13.12
CA VAL A 322 -3.09 -2.28 -12.59
C VAL A 322 -2.51 -0.90 -12.33
N ASP A 323 -2.71 0.06 -13.25
CA ASP A 323 -2.29 1.45 -13.07
C ASP A 323 -2.97 2.08 -11.86
N GLN A 324 -4.29 1.90 -11.72
CA GLN A 324 -5.05 2.42 -10.60
C GLN A 324 -4.56 1.84 -9.27
N VAL A 325 -4.43 0.52 -9.15
CA VAL A 325 -3.96 -0.06 -7.88
C VAL A 325 -2.53 0.38 -7.54
N SER A 326 -1.73 0.67 -8.57
CA SER A 326 -0.34 1.05 -8.40
C SER A 326 -0.14 2.57 -8.35
N ALA A 327 -1.21 3.37 -8.41
CA ALA A 327 -1.14 4.82 -8.41
C ALA A 327 -0.86 5.42 -7.02
N GLY A 328 -1.07 4.64 -5.95
CA GLY A 328 -0.78 5.04 -4.57
C GLY A 328 0.70 4.93 -4.23
N GLY A 329 1.44 4.17 -5.04
CA GLY A 329 2.89 4.23 -5.12
C GLY A 329 3.25 5.39 -6.03
N THR A 330 3.55 6.54 -5.42
CA THR A 330 4.36 7.53 -6.12
C THR A 330 5.68 6.84 -6.52
N THR A 331 6.19 7.22 -7.70
CA THR A 331 7.55 7.04 -8.23
C THR A 331 8.60 6.51 -7.23
N PRO A 332 9.60 5.70 -7.67
CA PRO A 332 10.71 5.32 -6.79
C PRO A 332 11.15 6.57 -6.04
N PRO A 333 11.31 6.53 -4.70
CA PRO A 333 11.48 7.75 -3.93
C PRO A 333 12.51 8.62 -4.66
N PRO A 334 12.24 9.91 -4.94
CA PRO A 334 13.34 10.84 -5.11
C PRO A 334 14.28 10.54 -3.95
N ALA A 335 15.57 10.29 -4.21
CA ALA A 335 16.52 9.88 -3.19
C ALA A 335 16.20 10.62 -1.88
N ALA A 336 15.79 9.87 -0.84
CA ALA A 336 15.18 10.47 0.35
C ALA A 336 16.05 11.64 0.80
N LEU A 337 15.43 12.81 1.01
CA LEU A 337 16.17 14.01 1.39
C LEU A 337 17.11 13.66 2.57
N PRO A 338 18.39 14.08 2.52
CA PRO A 338 19.29 13.80 3.63
C PRO A 338 18.76 14.48 4.90
N ALA A 339 19.07 13.88 6.05
CA ALA A 339 18.75 14.50 7.34
C ALA A 339 19.36 15.91 7.42
N PRO A 340 18.62 16.92 7.93
CA PRO A 340 19.21 18.22 8.22
C PRO A 340 20.44 18.07 9.11
N THR A 341 21.52 18.76 8.76
CA THR A 341 22.78 18.80 9.53
C THR A 341 22.95 20.15 10.19
N GLY A 342 23.90 20.26 11.13
CA GLY A 342 24.19 21.52 11.81
C GLY A 342 23.05 22.02 12.70
N VAL A 343 22.22 21.11 13.23
CA VAL A 343 21.12 21.50 14.13
C VAL A 343 21.70 22.02 15.43
N ALA A 344 21.32 23.25 15.79
CA ALA A 344 21.81 23.95 16.97
C ALA A 344 20.71 24.77 17.64
N THR A 345 20.87 25.05 18.93
CA THR A 345 19.96 25.88 19.72
C THR A 345 20.61 27.19 20.14
N SER A 346 19.87 28.30 20.11
CA SER A 346 20.34 29.63 20.51
C SER A 346 19.22 30.49 21.09
N SER A 347 19.57 31.69 21.58
CA SER A 347 18.60 32.71 22.02
C SER A 347 17.62 32.21 23.10
N ALA A 348 18.14 31.45 24.06
CA ALA A 348 17.35 30.93 25.17
C ALA A 348 16.73 32.06 26.00
N SER A 349 15.44 31.94 26.31
CA SER A 349 14.72 32.79 27.27
C SER A 349 14.06 31.93 28.35
N ALA A 350 13.28 32.55 29.24
CA ALA A 350 12.53 31.81 30.26
C ALA A 350 11.41 30.95 29.66
N SER A 351 11.01 31.19 28.41
CA SER A 351 9.88 30.51 27.77
C SER A 351 10.05 30.21 26.28
N SER A 352 11.24 30.41 25.71
CA SER A 352 11.49 30.17 24.29
C SER A 352 12.93 29.74 23.99
N MET A 353 13.12 29.11 22.83
CA MET A 353 14.40 28.71 22.27
C MET A 353 14.36 28.83 20.75
N THR A 354 15.43 29.32 20.13
CA THR A 354 15.58 29.27 18.66
C THR A 354 16.35 28.01 18.28
N VAL A 355 15.85 27.28 17.28
CA VAL A 355 16.50 26.10 16.68
C VAL A 355 16.86 26.45 15.23
N SER A 356 18.09 26.22 14.81
CA SER A 356 18.57 26.47 13.44
C SER A 356 19.26 25.25 12.85
N TRP A 357 19.37 25.18 11.52
CA TRP A 357 19.97 24.06 10.79
C TRP A 357 20.50 24.49 9.41
N ASN A 358 21.25 23.62 8.74
CA ASN A 358 21.70 23.84 7.36
C ASN A 358 20.58 23.53 6.35
N ALA A 359 20.51 24.29 5.25
CA ALA A 359 19.56 24.02 4.17
C ALA A 359 19.83 22.65 3.51
N VAL A 360 18.77 21.90 3.26
CA VAL A 360 18.78 20.63 2.53
C VAL A 360 18.34 20.87 1.09
N THR A 361 19.19 20.57 0.11
CA THR A 361 18.86 20.66 -1.32
C THR A 361 17.66 19.76 -1.64
N GLY A 362 16.62 20.33 -2.26
CA GLY A 362 15.39 19.61 -2.59
C GLY A 362 14.30 19.65 -1.50
N ALA A 363 14.59 20.21 -0.32
CA ALA A 363 13.57 20.44 0.70
C ALA A 363 12.66 21.63 0.30
N ALA A 364 11.35 21.40 0.34
CA ALA A 364 10.33 22.45 0.21
C ALA A 364 10.06 23.14 1.55
N SER A 365 10.22 22.41 2.67
CA SER A 365 10.05 22.95 4.03
C SER A 365 10.71 22.04 5.09
N TYR A 366 10.51 22.35 6.37
CA TYR A 366 11.03 21.59 7.51
C TYR A 366 9.98 21.45 8.61
N ASN A 367 10.09 20.36 9.37
CA ASN A 367 9.36 20.12 10.61
C ASN A 367 10.32 20.00 11.80
N VAL A 368 9.98 20.66 12.90
CA VAL A 368 10.77 20.71 14.13
C VAL A 368 10.03 19.93 15.22
N TYR A 369 10.77 19.07 15.92
CA TYR A 369 10.24 18.19 16.95
C TYR A 369 10.92 18.50 18.27
N ARG A 370 10.14 18.78 19.31
CA ARG A 370 10.58 18.87 20.70
C ARG A 370 10.26 17.55 21.40
N ASN A 371 11.27 16.86 21.93
CA ASN A 371 11.11 15.56 22.60
C ASN A 371 10.28 14.57 21.77
N ALA A 372 10.60 14.45 20.48
CA ALA A 372 9.92 13.62 19.47
C ALA A 372 8.47 14.03 19.11
N SER A 373 7.92 15.11 19.68
CA SER A 373 6.62 15.66 19.29
C SER A 373 6.77 16.86 18.38
N LYS A 374 6.05 16.89 17.25
CA LYS A 374 6.10 18.01 16.30
C LYS A 374 5.60 19.31 16.96
N THR A 375 6.35 20.39 16.76
CA THR A 375 6.12 21.67 17.46
C THR A 375 5.57 22.75 16.54
N ASN A 376 6.00 22.79 15.27
CA ASN A 376 5.48 23.75 14.29
C ASN A 376 4.13 23.29 13.73
N ALA A 377 3.12 24.16 13.76
CA ALA A 377 1.80 23.89 13.17
C ALA A 377 1.81 24.02 11.63
N LEU A 378 2.55 25.00 11.10
CA LEU A 378 2.75 25.22 9.67
C LEU A 378 4.17 24.81 9.24
N PRO A 379 4.36 24.37 7.98
CA PRO A 379 5.69 24.03 7.47
C PRO A 379 6.66 25.21 7.56
N VAL A 380 7.88 24.97 8.05
CA VAL A 380 8.90 26.03 8.16
C VAL A 380 9.68 26.07 6.85
N THR A 381 9.60 27.16 6.08
CA THR A 381 10.36 27.32 4.83
C THR A 381 11.75 27.93 5.03
N ALA A 382 11.99 28.52 6.20
CA ALA A 382 13.30 29.00 6.63
C ALA A 382 14.15 27.87 7.23
N THR A 383 15.41 28.17 7.51
CA THR A 383 16.34 27.26 8.21
C THR A 383 16.47 27.54 9.70
N SER A 384 15.44 28.16 10.29
CA SER A 384 15.34 28.39 11.72
C SER A 384 13.89 28.45 12.19
N TYR A 385 13.66 28.13 13.46
CA TYR A 385 12.34 28.11 14.11
C TYR A 385 12.46 28.55 15.57
N SER A 386 11.56 29.43 16.01
CA SER A 386 11.47 29.86 17.41
C SER A 386 10.37 29.05 18.12
N ASP A 387 10.79 28.14 18.99
CA ASP A 387 9.91 27.36 19.85
C ASP A 387 9.56 28.17 21.11
N THR A 388 8.27 28.32 21.43
CA THR A 388 7.77 29.14 22.54
C THR A 388 6.86 28.32 23.47
N GLY A 389 6.53 28.87 24.64
CA GLY A 389 5.71 28.18 25.65
C GLY A 389 6.49 27.12 26.44
N LEU A 390 7.82 27.26 26.51
CA LEU A 390 8.69 26.39 27.31
C LEU A 390 8.60 26.74 28.80
N ALA A 391 8.86 25.76 29.66
CA ALA A 391 9.05 26.01 31.09
C ALA A 391 10.43 26.62 31.35
N ALA A 392 10.52 27.51 32.35
CA ALA A 392 11.79 28.11 32.76
C ALA A 392 12.75 27.08 33.37
N ALA A 393 14.06 27.33 33.27
CA ALA A 393 15.12 26.47 33.81
C ALA A 393 14.98 24.98 33.44
N THR A 394 14.47 24.68 32.24
CA THR A 394 14.17 23.32 31.78
C THR A 394 14.96 22.99 30.52
N THR A 395 15.58 21.81 30.49
CA THR A 395 16.30 21.30 29.31
C THR A 395 15.34 20.58 28.36
N TYR A 396 15.43 20.92 27.08
CA TYR A 396 14.68 20.28 26.00
C TYR A 396 15.62 19.79 24.91
N SER A 397 15.14 18.86 24.09
CA SER A 397 15.86 18.31 22.95
C SER A 397 15.03 18.51 21.67
N TRP A 398 15.68 19.04 20.63
CA TRP A 398 15.07 19.26 19.33
C TRP A 398 15.73 18.45 18.22
N THR A 399 14.90 17.94 17.31
CA THR A 399 15.34 17.36 16.03
C THR A 399 14.57 17.99 14.89
N VAL A 400 15.18 18.04 13.71
CA VAL A 400 14.58 18.62 12.51
C VAL A 400 14.52 17.58 11.41
N LYS A 401 13.45 17.61 10.64
CA LYS A 401 13.28 16.82 9.41
C LYS A 401 13.04 17.74 8.24
N ALA A 402 13.71 17.47 7.12
CA ALA A 402 13.41 18.11 5.84
C ALA A 402 12.14 17.51 5.25
N VAL A 403 11.37 18.32 4.54
CA VAL A 403 10.10 17.93 3.90
C VAL A 403 10.19 18.27 2.41
N ASP A 404 9.92 17.29 1.54
CA ASP A 404 9.93 17.51 0.09
C ASP A 404 8.63 18.17 -0.43
N GLY A 405 8.56 18.41 -1.75
CA GLY A 405 7.37 19.00 -2.39
C GLY A 405 6.11 18.13 -2.37
N ASN A 406 6.21 16.87 -1.92
CA ASN A 406 5.11 15.91 -1.77
C ASN A 406 4.75 15.67 -0.29
N ASN A 407 5.26 16.49 0.63
CA ASN A 407 5.11 16.36 2.08
C ASN A 407 5.75 15.10 2.70
N ALA A 408 6.73 14.46 2.04
CA ALA A 408 7.49 13.36 2.61
C ALA A 408 8.64 13.89 3.49
N GLU A 409 8.84 13.29 4.67
CA GLU A 409 9.89 13.68 5.61
C GLU A 409 11.18 12.87 5.46
N SER A 410 12.33 13.53 5.63
CA SER A 410 13.62 12.87 5.84
C SER A 410 13.66 12.10 7.16
N VAL A 411 14.70 11.29 7.36
CA VAL A 411 15.08 10.86 8.72
C VAL A 411 15.42 12.10 9.58
N ALA A 412 15.22 11.98 10.90
CA ALA A 412 15.50 13.07 11.82
C ALA A 412 17.00 13.40 11.87
N SER A 413 17.32 14.68 12.05
CA SER A 413 18.67 15.13 12.36
C SER A 413 19.20 14.51 13.66
N ALA A 414 20.51 14.69 13.90
CA ALA A 414 21.03 14.60 15.26
C ALA A 414 20.29 15.59 16.16
N ALA A 415 20.09 15.20 17.42
CA ALA A 415 19.40 16.02 18.40
C ALA A 415 20.30 17.17 18.90
N ALA A 416 19.72 18.36 19.00
CA ALA A 416 20.33 19.50 19.69
C ALA A 416 19.58 19.77 20.99
N ALA A 417 20.30 19.89 22.10
CA ALA A 417 19.73 20.16 23.40
C ALA A 417 20.02 21.59 23.85
N GLY A 418 19.08 22.19 24.59
CA GLY A 418 19.23 23.54 25.15
C GLY A 418 18.38 23.71 26.40
N THR A 419 18.84 24.58 27.30
CA THR A 419 18.18 24.87 28.58
C THR A 419 17.63 26.29 28.55
N THR A 420 16.34 26.47 28.84
CA THR A 420 15.72 27.79 29.00
C THR A 420 16.36 28.53 30.19
N THR A 421 16.36 29.87 30.13
CA THR A 421 16.82 30.65 31.28
C THR A 421 15.84 30.47 32.44
N GLY A 422 16.28 30.74 33.67
CA GLY A 422 15.34 30.90 34.77
C GLY A 422 14.42 32.11 34.54
N THR A 423 13.32 32.16 35.27
CA THR A 423 12.60 33.43 35.46
C THR A 423 13.55 34.39 36.16
N PRO A 424 13.75 35.63 35.68
CA PRO A 424 14.39 36.65 36.49
C PRO A 424 13.70 36.67 37.86
N PRO A 425 14.43 36.75 38.98
CA PRO A 425 13.79 37.04 40.26
C PRO A 425 12.85 38.24 40.08
N PRO A 426 11.68 38.27 40.74
CA PRO A 426 10.85 39.46 40.73
C PRO A 426 11.74 40.68 40.99
N ALA A 427 11.61 41.73 40.17
CA ALA A 427 12.26 42.99 40.47
C ALA A 427 11.96 43.31 41.94
N ALA A 428 13.00 43.48 42.75
CA ALA A 428 12.80 43.54 44.18
C ALA A 428 11.88 44.73 44.49
N THR A 429 10.71 44.47 45.07
CA THR A 429 9.79 45.54 45.42
C THR A 429 10.36 46.26 46.63
N CYS A 430 10.83 47.49 46.42
CA CYS A 430 11.24 48.37 47.51
C CYS A 430 10.05 49.16 48.04
N TYR A 431 10.00 49.30 49.36
CA TYR A 431 9.04 50.13 50.06
C TYR A 431 9.83 51.11 50.92
N THR A 432 9.67 52.41 50.68
CA THR A 432 10.19 53.47 51.57
C THR A 432 9.02 54.07 52.31
N ALA A 433 8.96 53.88 53.63
CA ALA A 433 7.91 54.44 54.46
C ALA A 433 8.40 54.67 55.90
N SER A 434 7.60 55.34 56.71
CA SER A 434 7.88 55.42 58.14
C SER A 434 7.84 54.03 58.78
N ASN A 435 8.58 53.84 59.86
CA ASN A 435 8.61 52.58 60.59
C ASN A 435 7.20 52.16 61.06
N TYR A 436 6.35 53.10 61.46
CA TYR A 436 4.92 52.85 61.72
C TYR A 436 4.18 52.31 60.48
N ALA A 437 4.36 52.91 59.32
CA ALA A 437 3.69 52.48 58.09
C ALA A 437 4.19 51.11 57.61
N HIS A 438 5.44 50.74 57.88
CA HIS A 438 5.95 49.39 57.60
C HIS A 438 5.29 48.32 58.47
N THR A 439 5.07 48.59 59.76
CA THR A 439 4.42 47.64 60.65
C THR A 439 2.94 47.47 60.30
N MET A 440 2.24 48.56 59.98
CA MET A 440 0.84 48.51 59.57
C MET A 440 0.62 47.74 58.27
N ALA A 441 1.62 47.73 57.39
CA ALA A 441 1.56 47.01 56.13
C ALA A 441 2.15 45.58 56.20
N GLY A 442 2.46 45.05 57.39
CA GLY A 442 3.01 43.71 57.57
C GLY A 442 4.45 43.51 57.09
N ARG A 443 5.17 44.60 56.77
CA ARG A 443 6.56 44.57 56.28
C ARG A 443 7.59 44.55 57.43
N ALA A 444 7.17 44.90 58.64
CA ALA A 444 7.98 44.96 59.85
C ALA A 444 7.14 44.61 61.09
N TYR A 445 7.78 44.37 62.24
CA TYR A 445 7.12 44.18 63.53
C TYR A 445 7.75 45.05 64.62
N VAL A 446 7.04 45.23 65.74
CA VAL A 446 7.47 46.05 66.88
C VAL A 446 7.86 45.18 68.05
N LEU A 447 8.98 45.49 68.69
CA LEU A 447 9.40 44.90 69.95
C LEU A 447 10.13 45.96 70.80
N GLY A 448 9.63 46.21 72.01
CA GLY A 448 10.28 47.13 72.95
C GLY A 448 10.39 48.59 72.49
N GLY A 449 9.45 49.08 71.67
CA GLY A 449 9.47 50.45 71.12
C GLY A 449 10.31 50.61 69.84
N TYR A 450 10.93 49.54 69.36
CA TYR A 450 11.74 49.52 68.14
C TYR A 450 11.08 48.67 67.04
N THR A 451 11.43 48.99 65.79
CA THR A 451 10.90 48.32 64.60
C THR A 451 11.95 47.42 63.98
N TYR A 452 11.54 46.22 63.55
CA TYR A 452 12.40 45.20 62.94
C TYR A 452 11.78 44.70 61.63
N ALA A 453 12.59 44.53 60.59
CA ALA A 453 12.12 44.06 59.30
C ALA A 453 11.59 42.61 59.39
N ASN A 454 10.44 42.34 58.78
CA ASN A 454 9.83 41.01 58.81
C ASN A 454 10.65 40.03 57.95
N GLY A 455 10.96 38.85 58.47
CA GLY A 455 11.86 37.87 57.83
C GLY A 455 13.33 38.02 58.22
N SER A 456 13.96 39.17 58.00
CA SER A 456 15.40 39.36 58.28
C SER A 456 15.74 39.77 59.72
N ALA A 457 14.75 40.28 60.46
CA ALA A 457 14.91 40.84 61.81
C ALA A 457 15.93 42.00 61.91
N GLN A 458 16.24 42.67 60.79
CA GLN A 458 17.12 43.83 60.81
C GLN A 458 16.48 45.00 61.55
N TYR A 459 17.24 45.62 62.45
CA TYR A 459 16.81 46.77 63.25
C TYR A 459 16.63 48.02 62.38
N MET A 460 15.42 48.61 62.41
CA MET A 460 15.02 49.77 61.60
C MET A 460 14.96 51.08 62.38
N GLY A 461 15.20 51.06 63.70
CA GLY A 461 15.06 52.23 64.57
C GLY A 461 13.75 52.28 65.35
N LEU A 462 13.41 53.46 65.86
CA LEU A 462 12.22 53.68 66.70
C LEU A 462 10.93 53.44 65.91
N TRP A 463 9.91 52.88 66.57
CA TRP A 463 8.57 52.77 66.01
C TRP A 463 7.85 54.12 66.09
N ASN A 464 7.93 54.90 65.01
CA ASN A 464 7.27 56.20 64.90
C ASN A 464 6.99 56.54 63.42
N ILE A 465 6.38 57.70 63.19
CA ILE A 465 6.04 58.21 61.86
C ILE A 465 7.17 59.04 61.19
N TYR A 466 8.25 59.34 61.90
CA TYR A 466 9.35 60.22 61.47
C TYR A 466 10.59 59.46 60.95
N THR A 467 10.87 58.29 61.50
CA THR A 467 11.97 57.40 61.10
C THR A 467 11.52 56.62 59.88
N THR A 468 12.17 56.87 58.75
CA THR A 468 11.86 56.26 57.45
C THR A 468 12.95 55.27 57.07
N THR A 469 12.57 54.08 56.62
CA THR A 469 13.50 53.02 56.19
C THR A 469 13.08 52.53 54.81
N THR A 470 14.02 52.15 53.96
CA THR A 470 13.71 51.41 52.72
C THR A 470 13.87 49.92 52.96
N LEU A 471 12.80 49.17 52.74
CA LEU A 471 12.81 47.70 52.77
C LEU A 471 12.72 47.14 51.37
N LYS A 472 13.64 46.24 51.04
CA LYS A 472 13.68 45.44 49.82
C LYS A 472 13.06 44.06 50.11
N MET A 473 12.01 43.70 49.38
CA MET A 473 11.41 42.36 49.46
C MET A 473 12.25 41.37 48.63
N THR A 474 12.89 40.39 49.28
CA THR A 474 13.77 39.40 48.61
C THR A 474 13.12 38.02 48.44
N ALA A 475 12.04 37.76 49.17
CA ALA A 475 11.15 36.61 49.02
C ALA A 475 9.77 36.94 49.61
N ALA A 476 8.79 36.06 49.44
CA ALA A 476 7.45 36.24 50.03
C ALA A 476 7.55 36.48 51.55
N ASN A 477 7.08 37.63 52.01
CA ASN A 477 7.14 38.11 53.41
C ASN A 477 8.55 38.19 54.02
N TYR A 478 9.60 38.27 53.20
CA TYR A 478 10.98 38.42 53.66
C TYR A 478 11.57 39.76 53.18
N TYR A 479 11.84 40.65 54.12
CA TYR A 479 12.29 42.02 53.88
C TYR A 479 13.66 42.27 54.51
N VAL A 480 14.54 42.94 53.75
CA VAL A 480 15.85 43.42 54.22
C VAL A 480 15.95 44.93 54.05
N ILE A 481 16.70 45.61 54.92
CA ILE A 481 17.06 47.01 54.76
C ILE A 481 17.98 47.14 53.54
N GLY A 482 17.63 48.00 52.60
CA GLY A 482 18.44 48.24 51.41
C GLY A 482 17.78 49.18 50.40
N THR A 483 18.52 49.60 49.39
CA THR A 483 18.04 50.43 48.28
C THR A 483 17.75 49.59 47.04
N CYS A 484 16.85 50.06 46.18
CA CYS A 484 16.71 49.56 44.82
C CYS A 484 17.48 50.52 43.90
N SER A 485 18.50 50.02 43.20
CA SER A 485 19.19 50.72 42.12
C SER A 485 18.62 50.30 40.78
#